data_AF-A0A8T3Z663-F1
#
_entry.id   AF-A0A8T3Z663-F1
#
_cell.length_a   1.000
_cell.length_b   1.000
_cell.length_c   1.000
_cell.angle_alpha   90.00
_cell.angle_beta   90.00
_cell.angle_gamma   90.00
#
_symmetry.space_group_name_H-M   'P 1'
#
loop_
_entity.id
_entity.type
_entity.pdbx_description
1 polymer ?
#
loop_
_entity_poly.entity_id
_entity_poly.type
_entity_poly.pdbx_seq_one_letter_code
_entity_poly.pdbx_strand_id
1 'polypeptide(L)' 'MKENDKKSELVEIDDVDREIINLFNNDGRMSYRKIAKRLDVSIGTVHNRME' A
#
# COMPACT_ATOMS: atom_id res chain seq x y z
N MET A 1 24.93 10.28 28.27
CA MET A 1 24.35 9.32 27.31
C MET A 1 23.05 9.91 26.81
N LYS A 2 22.96 10.27 25.52
CA LYS A 2 21.68 10.63 24.89
C LYS A 2 21.18 9.34 24.25
N GLU A 3 20.25 8.67 24.90
CA GLU A 3 19.53 7.54 24.31
C GLU A 3 18.66 8.09 23.18
N ASN A 4 18.88 7.55 21.98
CA ASN A 4 18.20 7.93 20.76
C ASN A 4 16.74 7.45 20.82
N ASP A 5 15.86 8.26 21.40
CA ASP A 5 14.41 8.15 21.23
C ASP A 5 14.00 8.63 19.83
N LYS A 6 14.47 7.95 18.78
CA LYS A 6 13.78 7.96 17.49
C LYS A 6 12.85 6.74 17.50
N LYS A 7 11.77 6.85 18.27
CA LYS A 7 10.59 6.01 18.07
C LYS A 7 10.12 6.33 16.65
N SER A 8 10.47 5.49 15.67
CA SER A 8 9.93 5.62 14.32
C SER A 8 8.42 5.67 14.46
N GLU A 9 7.78 6.77 14.06
CA GLU A 9 6.33 6.79 13.90
C GLU A 9 5.99 5.66 12.94
N LEU A 10 5.45 4.57 13.47
CA LEU A 10 5.07 3.41 12.68
C LEU A 10 3.85 3.83 11.87
N VAL A 11 3.99 3.82 10.55
CA VAL A 11 2.86 4.04 9.64
C VAL A 11 1.93 2.85 9.76
N GLU A 12 0.65 3.13 10.05
CA GLU A 12 -0.38 2.10 10.04
C GLU A 12 -0.72 1.75 8.58
N ILE A 13 -0.55 0.47 8.24
CA ILE A 13 -0.89 -0.10 6.93
C ILE A 13 -2.25 -0.78 7.09
N ASP A 14 -3.21 -0.45 6.23
CA ASP A 14 -4.53 -1.08 6.27
C ASP A 14 -4.60 -2.35 5.38
N ASP A 15 -5.76 -2.99 5.33
CA ASP A 15 -5.94 -4.25 4.59
C ASP A 15 -5.85 -4.06 3.07
N VAL A 16 -6.27 -2.92 2.54
CA VAL A 16 -6.17 -2.64 1.10
C VAL A 16 -4.70 -2.42 0.72
N ASP A 17 -3.90 -1.77 1.57
CA ASP A 17 -2.45 -1.63 1.32
C ASP A 17 -1.76 -2.99 1.29
N ARG A 18 -2.08 -3.86 2.25
CA ARG A 18 -1.54 -5.24 2.29
C ARG A 18 -1.88 -5.99 1.01
N GLU A 19 -3.11 -5.89 0.55
CA GLU A 19 -3.54 -6.57 -0.67
C GLU A 19 -2.91 -5.98 -1.95
N ILE A 20 -2.72 -4.66 -2.01
CA ILE A 20 -1.97 -4.02 -3.11
C ILE A 20 -0.54 -4.57 -3.16
N ILE A 21 0.14 -4.65 -2.01
CA ILE A 21 1.50 -5.20 -1.90
C ILE A 21 1.51 -6.68 -2.35
N ASN A 22 0.55 -7.48 -1.89
CA ASN A 22 0.42 -8.89 -2.30
C ASN A 22 0.23 -9.01 -3.82
N LEU A 23 -0.63 -8.19 -4.42
CA LEU A 23 -0.88 -8.21 -5.86
C LEU A 23 0.37 -7.82 -6.66
N PHE A 24 1.13 -6.81 -6.24
CA PHE A 24 2.38 -6.41 -6.88
C PHE A 24 3.51 -7.43 -6.69
N ASN A 25 3.61 -8.05 -5.52
CA ASN A 25 4.58 -9.14 -5.29
C ASN A 25 4.33 -10.33 -6.24
N ASN A 26 3.07 -10.59 -6.58
CA ASN A 26 2.69 -11.62 -7.56
C ASN A 26 2.87 -11.15 -9.02
N ASP A 27 2.53 -9.91 -9.35
CA ASP A 27 2.67 -9.31 -10.68
C ASP A 27 3.05 -7.83 -10.57
N GLY A 28 4.35 -7.56 -10.63
CA GLY A 28 4.92 -6.22 -10.49
C GLY A 28 4.48 -5.20 -11.56
N ARG A 29 3.85 -5.67 -12.65
CA ARG A 29 3.40 -4.83 -13.78
C ARG A 29 1.88 -4.68 -13.81
N MET A 30 1.20 -5.10 -12.75
CA MET A 30 -0.24 -5.02 -12.67
C MET A 30 -0.71 -3.57 -12.76
N SER A 31 -1.65 -3.28 -13.67
CA SER A 31 -2.19 -1.93 -13.79
C SER A 31 -3.10 -1.58 -12.62
N TYR A 32 -3.14 -0.30 -12.24
CA TYR A 32 -4.03 0.19 -11.17
C TYR A 32 -5.50 -0.12 -11.44
N ARG A 33 -5.92 -0.12 -12.72
CA ARG A 33 -7.28 -0.54 -13.11
C ARG A 33 -7.58 -1.99 -12.74
N LYS A 34 -6.61 -2.90 -12.92
CA LYS A 34 -6.77 -4.32 -12.60
C LYS A 34 -6.77 -4.55 -11.09
N ILE A 35 -5.96 -3.81 -10.34
CA ILE A 35 -5.94 -3.82 -8.87
C ILE A 35 -7.28 -3.31 -8.33
N ALA A 36 -7.73 -2.13 -8.77
CA ALA A 36 -9.00 -1.53 -8.37
C ALA A 36 -10.18 -2.48 -8.58
N LYS A 37 -10.23 -3.15 -9.75
CA LYS A 37 -11.26 -4.16 -10.04
C LYS A 37 -11.20 -5.37 -9.12
N ARG A 38 -10.00 -5.81 -8.70
CA ARG A 38 -9.83 -6.98 -7.82
C ARG A 38 -10.21 -6.69 -6.37
N LEU A 39 -9.92 -5.47 -5.91
CA LEU A 39 -10.15 -5.05 -4.53
C LEU A 39 -11.49 -4.33 -4.33
N ASP A 40 -12.30 -4.20 -5.39
CA ASP A 40 -13.57 -3.48 -5.41
C ASP A 40 -13.48 -2.04 -4.87
N VAL A 41 -12.45 -1.33 -5.33
CA VAL A 41 -12.22 0.08 -5.00
C VAL A 41 -12.11 0.93 -6.26
N SER A 42 -12.14 2.25 -6.11
CA SER A 42 -11.92 3.15 -7.24
C SER A 42 -10.45 3.12 -7.69
N ILE A 43 -10.20 3.45 -8.96
CA ILE A 43 -8.82 3.60 -9.46
C ILE A 43 -8.08 4.72 -8.71
N GLY A 44 -8.78 5.80 -8.35
CA GLY A 44 -8.22 6.90 -7.55
C GLY A 44 -7.80 6.46 -6.16
N THR A 45 -8.53 5.52 -5.54
CA THR A 45 -8.15 4.92 -4.25
C THR A 45 -6.83 4.18 -4.35
N VAL A 46 -6.60 3.42 -5.43
CA VAL A 46 -5.31 2.75 -5.65
C VAL A 46 -4.21 3.77 -5.94
N HIS A 47 -4.48 4.80 -6.74
CA HIS A 47 -3.52 5.84 -7.05
C HIS A 47 -3.01 6.54 -5.78
N ASN A 48 -3.92 6.99 -4.92
CA ASN A 48 -3.60 7.70 -3.69
C ASN A 48 -2.77 6.88 -2.68
N ARG A 49 -2.75 5.55 -2.80
CA ARG A 49 -1.96 4.67 -1.94
C ARG A 49 -0.54 4.44 -2.45
N MET A 50 -0.27 4.78 -3.71
CA MET A 50 1.01 4.56 -4.38
C MET A 50 1.87 5.83 -4.45
N GLU A 51 1.30 7.00 -4.14
CA GLU A 51 1.99 8.30 -4.05
C GLU A 51 2.52 8.56 -2.63
#